data_AF-A0A662W9X3-F1
#
_entry.id   AF-A0A662W9X3-F1
#
_cell.length_a   1.000
_cell.length_b   1.000
_cell.length_c   1.000
_cell.angle_alpha   90.00
_cell.angle_beta   90.00
_cell.angle_gamma   90.00
#
_symmetry.space_group_name_H-M   'P 1'
#
loop_
_entity.id
_entity.type
_entity.pdbx_description
1 polymer ?
#
loop_
_entity_poly.entity_id
_entity_poly.type
_entity_poly.pdbx_seq_one_letter_code
_entity_poly.pdbx_strand_id
1 'polypeptide(L)'
;MGKFRSVLYAIFLLLPILISAILFKLPEKVKANLVFSPNEPSILRIYASQFVHYDSSHLISNMVIYLVFIVAAYILFNKYRQGETFWRAFAACMVLTPLVSSASWIIAGMIFTHLGNVGIYGYSAIASSAIGMFGSAIAIYLTLLGIERNFAFLAVLTFGLAFVPIVYGQAMLTSLLMTLCVLSLLYNPPHHINRQNICEAFIFLLLYQIGVQAMFPSVIFHGHAAVNIPSHYAGFSTGFLTTWALYNWKLESRKQGSAELSGKPWVSK
;
A
#
# COMPACT_ATOMS: atom_id res chain seq x y z
N MET A 1 -3.84 21.95 23.09
CA MET A 1 -4.18 21.51 21.71
C MET A 1 -3.39 20.31 21.20
N GLY A 2 -2.12 20.09 21.58
CA GLY A 2 -1.31 18.94 21.08
C GLY A 2 -1.85 17.55 21.43
N LYS A 3 -2.18 17.29 22.70
CA LYS A 3 -2.68 15.98 23.18
C LYS A 3 -3.96 15.51 22.47
N PHE A 4 -4.90 16.43 22.23
CA PHE A 4 -6.17 16.12 21.56
C PHE A 4 -5.97 15.67 20.11
N ARG A 5 -5.07 16.32 19.36
CA ARG A 5 -4.75 15.91 17.98
C ARG A 5 -4.08 14.54 17.93
N SER A 6 -3.19 14.24 18.88
CA SER A 6 -2.55 12.92 18.98
C SER A 6 -3.55 11.80 19.24
N VAL A 7 -4.53 12.04 20.11
CA VAL A 7 -5.61 11.07 20.38
C VAL A 7 -6.47 10.84 19.12
N LEU A 8 -6.86 11.90 18.43
CA LEU A 8 -7.61 11.77 17.17
C LEU A 8 -6.83 10.98 16.11
N TYR A 9 -5.54 11.23 15.96
CA TYR A 9 -4.68 10.49 15.04
C TYR A 9 -4.58 9.00 15.39
N ALA A 10 -4.45 8.68 16.68
CA ALA A 10 -4.47 7.29 17.13
C ALA A 10 -5.82 6.63 16.78
N ILE A 11 -6.94 7.31 17.01
CA ILE A 11 -8.27 6.80 16.66
C ILE A 11 -8.39 6.53 15.15
N PHE A 12 -7.95 7.47 14.30
CA PHE A 12 -8.03 7.28 12.84
C PHE A 12 -7.16 6.12 12.33
N LEU A 13 -5.96 5.94 12.88
CA LEU A 13 -5.10 4.81 12.55
C LEU A 13 -5.69 3.47 13.01
N LEU A 14 -6.38 3.45 14.15
CA LEU A 14 -6.98 2.24 14.70
C LEU A 14 -8.38 1.97 14.13
N LEU A 15 -9.02 2.94 13.49
CA LEU A 15 -10.40 2.82 13.02
C LEU A 15 -10.61 1.58 12.11
N PRO A 16 -9.76 1.30 11.11
CA PRO A 16 -9.91 0.10 10.29
C PRO A 16 -9.81 -1.23 11.08
N ILE A 17 -8.96 -1.26 12.11
CA ILE A 17 -8.83 -2.40 13.03
C ILE A 17 -10.13 -2.54 13.86
N LEU A 18 -10.61 -1.44 14.44
CA LEU A 18 -11.83 -1.43 15.26
C LEU A 18 -13.05 -1.90 14.46
N ILE A 19 -13.23 -1.41 13.23
CA ILE A 19 -14.31 -1.83 12.33
C ILE A 19 -14.21 -3.34 12.09
N SER A 20 -13.04 -3.85 11.72
CA SER A 20 -12.85 -5.28 11.44
C SER A 20 -13.11 -6.14 12.67
N ALA A 21 -12.67 -5.72 13.85
CA ALA A 21 -12.92 -6.42 15.11
C ALA A 21 -14.42 -6.47 15.46
N ILE A 22 -15.16 -5.37 15.24
CA ILE A 22 -16.61 -5.32 15.45
C ILE A 22 -17.32 -6.26 14.48
N LEU A 23 -17.01 -6.18 13.17
CA LEU A 23 -17.65 -7.01 12.16
C LEU A 23 -17.34 -8.50 12.34
N PHE A 24 -16.16 -8.84 12.86
CA PHE A 24 -15.79 -10.23 13.14
C PHE A 24 -16.73 -10.91 14.16
N LYS A 25 -17.24 -10.14 15.14
CA LYS A 25 -18.14 -10.62 16.19
C LYS A 25 -19.59 -10.79 15.72
N LEU A 26 -19.94 -10.34 14.52
CA LEU A 26 -21.30 -10.48 13.99
C LEU A 26 -21.62 -11.96 13.66
N PRO A 27 -22.90 -12.37 13.78
CA PRO A 27 -23.34 -13.68 13.34
C PRO A 27 -23.01 -13.93 11.85
N GLU A 28 -22.71 -15.17 11.49
CA GLU A 28 -22.32 -15.52 10.11
C GLU A 28 -23.34 -15.09 9.06
N LYS A 29 -24.64 -15.22 9.36
CA LYS A 29 -25.73 -14.75 8.48
C LYS A 29 -25.63 -13.25 8.18
N VAL A 30 -25.21 -12.43 9.15
CA VAL A 30 -25.04 -10.99 8.96
C VAL A 30 -23.77 -10.71 8.16
N LYS A 31 -22.67 -11.43 8.45
CA LYS A 31 -21.42 -11.32 7.69
C LYS A 31 -21.62 -11.68 6.22
N ALA A 32 -22.38 -12.73 5.92
CA ALA A 32 -22.69 -13.15 4.55
C ALA A 32 -23.36 -12.04 3.72
N ASN A 33 -24.20 -11.21 4.34
CA ASN A 33 -24.85 -10.07 3.65
C ASN A 33 -23.90 -8.91 3.32
N LEU A 34 -22.72 -8.88 3.94
CA LEU A 34 -21.69 -7.84 3.77
C LEU A 34 -20.55 -8.28 2.84
N VAL A 35 -20.45 -9.57 2.51
CA VAL A 35 -19.48 -10.10 1.54
C VAL A 35 -19.82 -9.59 0.14
N PHE A 36 -18.81 -9.27 -0.65
CA PHE A 36 -19.01 -8.85 -2.02
C PHE A 36 -19.24 -10.06 -2.92
N SER A 37 -20.31 -10.03 -3.71
CA SER A 37 -20.62 -11.00 -4.76
C SER A 37 -20.71 -10.26 -6.10
N PRO A 38 -19.98 -10.69 -7.15
CA PRO A 38 -20.08 -10.08 -8.48
C PRO A 38 -21.51 -10.10 -9.05
N ASN A 39 -22.33 -11.08 -8.65
CA ASN A 39 -23.71 -11.24 -9.12
C ASN A 39 -24.70 -10.28 -8.45
N GLU A 40 -24.33 -9.70 -7.31
CA GLU A 40 -25.16 -8.76 -6.55
C GLU A 40 -24.31 -7.58 -6.04
N PRO A 41 -23.81 -6.74 -6.96
CA PRO A 41 -22.91 -5.65 -6.61
C PRO A 41 -23.66 -4.59 -5.81
N SER A 42 -23.10 -4.17 -4.68
CA SER A 42 -23.53 -2.97 -3.96
C SER A 42 -22.33 -2.22 -3.39
N ILE A 43 -22.44 -0.90 -3.31
CA ILE A 43 -21.38 -0.04 -2.75
C ILE A 43 -21.08 -0.47 -1.31
N LEU A 44 -22.12 -0.77 -0.52
CA LEU A 44 -21.94 -1.26 0.84
C LEU A 44 -21.10 -2.55 0.88
N ARG A 45 -21.40 -3.54 0.04
CA ARG A 45 -20.65 -4.80 0.00
C ARG A 45 -19.22 -4.62 -0.51
N ILE A 46 -19.00 -3.73 -1.49
CA ILE A 46 -17.66 -3.37 -1.99
C ILE A 46 -16.77 -2.89 -0.83
N TYR A 47 -17.29 -2.03 0.04
CA TYR A 47 -16.54 -1.53 1.19
C TYR A 47 -16.50 -2.50 2.36
N ALA A 48 -17.66 -2.99 2.80
CA ALA A 48 -17.78 -3.80 4.00
C ALA A 48 -17.03 -5.14 3.89
N SER A 49 -17.00 -5.74 2.69
CA SER A 49 -16.29 -6.99 2.44
C SER A 49 -14.82 -6.95 2.85
N GLN A 50 -14.17 -5.79 2.71
CA GLN A 50 -12.77 -5.58 3.08
C GLN A 50 -12.52 -5.67 4.59
N PHE A 51 -13.57 -5.59 5.41
CA PHE A 51 -13.46 -5.63 6.87
C PHE A 51 -14.06 -6.91 7.46
N VAL A 52 -14.75 -7.73 6.66
CA VAL A 52 -15.38 -8.98 7.09
C VAL A 52 -14.36 -10.12 7.14
N HIS A 53 -14.36 -10.86 8.25
CA HIS A 53 -13.52 -12.05 8.45
C HIS A 53 -14.34 -13.20 9.07
N TYR A 54 -13.97 -14.42 8.68
CA TYR A 54 -14.52 -15.66 9.24
C TYR A 54 -13.52 -16.38 10.15
N ASP A 55 -12.23 -16.14 9.95
CA ASP A 55 -11.15 -16.74 10.72
C ASP A 55 -10.37 -15.71 11.55
N SER A 56 -10.07 -16.09 12.80
CA SER A 56 -9.37 -15.23 13.75
C SER A 56 -7.88 -15.08 13.44
N SER A 57 -7.22 -16.13 12.96
CA SER A 57 -5.80 -16.09 12.64
C SER A 57 -5.52 -15.18 11.44
N HIS A 58 -6.39 -15.25 10.42
CA HIS A 58 -6.33 -14.40 9.25
C HIS A 58 -6.62 -12.93 9.60
N LEU A 59 -7.61 -12.67 10.47
CA LEU A 59 -7.90 -11.32 10.96
C LEU A 59 -6.69 -10.71 11.70
N ILE A 60 -6.14 -11.45 12.68
CA ILE A 60 -5.03 -10.98 13.52
C ILE A 60 -3.80 -10.70 12.66
N SER A 61 -3.44 -11.62 11.75
CA SER A 61 -2.30 -11.45 10.84
C SER A 61 -2.43 -10.17 10.02
N ASN A 62 -3.59 -9.95 9.41
CA ASN A 62 -3.86 -8.75 8.61
C ASN A 62 -3.82 -7.46 9.44
N MET A 63 -4.35 -7.47 10.67
CA MET A 63 -4.30 -6.32 11.58
C MET A 63 -2.88 -5.97 12.00
N VAL A 64 -2.07 -6.97 12.35
CA VAL A 64 -0.67 -6.79 12.74
C VAL A 64 0.13 -6.19 11.59
N ILE A 65 0.00 -6.77 10.39
CA ILE A 65 0.70 -6.29 9.20
C ILE A 65 0.31 -4.85 8.91
N TYR A 66 -0.99 -4.55 8.82
CA TYR A 66 -1.45 -3.18 8.64
C TYR A 66 -0.88 -2.21 9.68
N LEU A 67 -0.94 -2.56 10.97
CA LEU A 67 -0.49 -1.66 12.03
C LEU A 67 1.01 -1.39 11.94
N VAL A 68 1.82 -2.44 11.72
CA VAL A 68 3.27 -2.31 11.57
C VAL A 68 3.60 -1.37 10.41
N PHE A 69 3.03 -1.61 9.23
CA PHE A 69 3.38 -0.84 8.04
C PHE A 69 2.81 0.57 8.02
N ILE A 70 1.59 0.77 8.53
CA ILE A 70 1.00 2.12 8.58
C ILE A 70 1.71 3.00 9.61
N VAL A 71 2.12 2.43 10.74
CA VAL A 71 2.91 3.15 11.76
C VAL A 71 4.31 3.43 11.23
N ALA A 72 4.97 2.48 10.57
CA ALA A 72 6.28 2.70 9.95
C ALA A 72 6.22 3.81 8.90
N ALA A 73 5.19 3.82 8.04
CA ALA A 73 4.94 4.90 7.09
C ALA A 73 4.72 6.23 7.82
N TYR A 74 3.85 6.27 8.84
CA TYR A 74 3.60 7.47 9.64
C TYR A 74 4.88 8.04 10.25
N ILE A 75 5.71 7.20 10.88
CA ILE A 75 6.99 7.61 11.46
C ILE A 75 7.90 8.22 10.39
N LEU A 76 8.04 7.55 9.24
CA LEU A 76 8.91 8.01 8.17
C LEU A 76 8.45 9.35 7.58
N PHE A 77 7.15 9.48 7.31
CA PHE A 77 6.56 10.74 6.84
C PHE A 77 6.76 11.88 7.85
N ASN A 78 6.58 11.64 9.16
CA ASN A 78 6.76 12.70 10.17
C ASN A 78 8.23 13.06 10.39
N LYS A 79 9.14 12.09 10.35
CA LYS A 79 10.59 12.33 10.44
C LYS A 79 11.06 13.38 9.43
N TYR A 80 10.47 13.37 8.23
CA TYR A 80 10.78 14.31 7.15
C TYR A 80 9.76 15.43 6.94
N ARG A 81 8.95 15.75 7.97
CA ARG A 81 7.96 16.86 7.95
C ARG A 81 6.91 16.74 6.83
N GLN A 82 6.58 15.52 6.42
CA GLN A 82 5.57 15.20 5.42
C GLN A 82 4.27 14.63 6.04
N GLY A 83 4.02 14.83 7.34
CA GLY A 83 2.86 14.27 8.04
C GLY A 83 1.49 14.62 7.43
N GLU A 84 1.33 15.79 6.82
CA GLU A 84 0.11 16.14 6.08
C GLU A 84 -0.10 15.26 4.84
N THR A 85 1.00 14.98 4.12
CA THR A 85 0.97 14.09 2.94
C THR A 85 0.56 12.68 3.35
N PHE A 86 1.06 12.20 4.50
CA PHE A 86 0.64 10.92 5.08
C PHE A 86 -0.87 10.87 5.30
N TRP A 87 -1.46 11.85 5.99
CA TRP A 87 -2.89 11.80 6.31
C TRP A 87 -3.78 11.89 5.07
N ARG A 88 -3.39 12.68 4.07
CA ARG A 88 -4.09 12.73 2.77
C ARG A 88 -4.00 11.38 2.04
N ALA A 89 -2.80 10.80 1.97
CA ALA A 89 -2.59 9.49 1.36
C ALA A 89 -3.35 8.39 2.09
N PHE A 90 -3.33 8.39 3.43
CA PHE A 90 -4.07 7.46 4.27
C PHE A 90 -5.56 7.52 3.98
N ALA A 91 -6.16 8.71 4.05
CA ALA A 91 -7.58 8.90 3.77
C ALA A 91 -7.94 8.47 2.35
N ALA A 92 -7.13 8.84 1.35
CA ALA A 92 -7.33 8.42 -0.03
C ALA A 92 -7.25 6.90 -0.19
N CYS A 93 -6.29 6.23 0.46
CA CYS A 93 -6.14 4.78 0.39
C CYS A 93 -7.31 4.05 1.08
N MET A 94 -7.81 4.55 2.22
CA MET A 94 -8.99 3.94 2.87
C MET A 94 -10.25 3.99 2.01
N VAL A 95 -10.35 4.98 1.10
CA VAL A 95 -11.46 5.10 0.14
C VAL A 95 -11.18 4.31 -1.14
N LEU A 96 -10.00 4.46 -1.73
CA LEU A 96 -9.68 3.88 -3.03
C LEU A 96 -9.43 2.37 -2.96
N THR A 97 -8.79 1.87 -1.91
CA THR A 97 -8.39 0.46 -1.83
C THR A 97 -9.60 -0.49 -1.94
N PRO A 98 -10.72 -0.30 -1.22
CA PRO A 98 -11.91 -1.15 -1.39
C PRO A 98 -12.47 -1.15 -2.82
N LEU A 99 -12.48 0.02 -3.47
CA LEU A 99 -12.97 0.19 -4.84
C LEU A 99 -12.07 -0.55 -5.84
N VAL A 100 -10.75 -0.29 -5.79
CA VAL A 100 -9.77 -0.87 -6.71
C VAL A 100 -9.65 -2.38 -6.50
N SER A 101 -9.67 -2.85 -5.26
CA SER A 101 -9.67 -4.29 -4.95
C SER A 101 -10.91 -4.99 -5.52
N SER A 102 -12.10 -4.45 -5.27
CA SER A 102 -13.34 -5.06 -5.79
C SER A 102 -13.39 -5.04 -7.32
N ALA A 103 -12.97 -3.93 -7.94
CA ALA A 103 -12.85 -3.85 -9.40
C ALA A 103 -11.83 -4.86 -9.96
N SER A 104 -10.67 -5.03 -9.31
CA SER A 104 -9.66 -6.01 -9.72
C SER A 104 -10.21 -7.44 -9.68
N TRP A 105 -11.07 -7.74 -8.71
CA TRP A 105 -11.70 -9.06 -8.61
C TRP A 105 -12.75 -9.29 -9.70
N ILE A 106 -13.58 -8.29 -10.01
CA ILE A 106 -14.55 -8.39 -11.12
C ILE A 106 -13.80 -8.66 -12.42
N ILE A 107 -12.72 -7.92 -12.70
CA ILE A 107 -11.89 -8.11 -13.89
C ILE A 107 -11.27 -9.52 -13.89
N ALA A 108 -10.74 -9.97 -12.75
CA ALA A 108 -10.20 -11.33 -12.63
C ALA A 108 -11.28 -12.39 -12.91
N GLY A 109 -12.51 -12.21 -12.43
CA GLY A 109 -13.63 -13.11 -12.70
C GLY A 109 -14.07 -13.14 -14.17
N MET A 110 -13.92 -12.02 -14.90
CA MET A 110 -14.16 -11.96 -16.34
C MET A 110 -13.10 -12.71 -17.15
N ILE A 111 -11.83 -12.64 -16.71
CA ILE A 111 -10.70 -13.32 -17.37
C ILE A 111 -10.67 -14.82 -17.01
N PHE A 112 -10.88 -15.11 -15.73
CA PHE A 112 -10.82 -16.45 -15.15
C PHE A 112 -12.23 -16.86 -14.70
N THR A 113 -12.98 -17.45 -15.62
CA THR A 113 -14.42 -17.75 -15.46
C THR A 113 -14.75 -18.59 -14.22
N HIS A 114 -13.81 -19.41 -13.71
CA HIS A 114 -13.97 -20.17 -12.47
C HIS A 114 -13.98 -19.29 -11.20
N LEU A 115 -13.53 -18.04 -11.28
CA LEU A 115 -13.56 -17.06 -10.18
C LEU A 115 -14.80 -16.15 -10.22
N GLY A 116 -15.53 -16.10 -11.35
CA GLY A 116 -16.62 -15.14 -11.57
C GLY A 116 -17.78 -15.21 -10.57
N ASN A 117 -17.97 -16.35 -9.91
CA ASN A 117 -19.01 -16.56 -8.90
C ASN A 117 -18.50 -16.60 -7.45
N VAL A 118 -17.20 -16.42 -7.24
CA VAL A 118 -16.60 -16.49 -5.90
C VAL A 118 -16.66 -15.11 -5.25
N GLY A 119 -17.34 -15.02 -4.11
CA GLY A 119 -17.37 -13.79 -3.32
C GLY A 119 -16.03 -13.48 -2.66
N ILE A 120 -15.74 -12.20 -2.43
CA ILE A 120 -14.51 -11.76 -1.75
C ILE A 120 -14.82 -11.15 -0.40
N TYR A 121 -13.89 -11.39 0.52
CA TYR A 121 -13.86 -10.78 1.84
C TYR A 121 -12.41 -10.72 2.33
N GLY A 122 -12.17 -9.89 3.33
CA GLY A 122 -10.91 -9.85 4.04
C GLY A 122 -10.15 -8.53 3.91
N TYR A 123 -9.36 -8.24 4.94
CA TYR A 123 -8.62 -7.00 5.15
C TYR A 123 -7.30 -6.94 4.42
N SER A 124 -6.97 -7.97 3.64
CA SER A 124 -5.67 -8.10 3.03
C SER A 124 -5.36 -6.99 2.02
N ALA A 125 -6.35 -6.49 1.28
CA ALA A 125 -6.14 -5.34 0.39
C ALA A 125 -5.75 -4.07 1.17
N ILE A 126 -6.40 -3.82 2.33
CA ILE A 126 -6.08 -2.69 3.20
C ILE A 126 -4.70 -2.85 3.84
N ALA A 127 -4.34 -4.06 4.29
CA ALA A 127 -3.01 -4.37 4.80
C ALA A 127 -1.92 -4.20 3.73
N SER A 128 -2.14 -4.72 2.51
CA SER A 128 -1.25 -4.53 1.37
C SER A 128 -1.13 -3.06 0.97
N SER A 129 -2.21 -2.28 1.08
CA SER A 129 -2.18 -0.82 0.86
C SER A 129 -1.27 -0.11 1.87
N ALA A 130 -1.29 -0.50 3.15
CA ALA A 130 -0.35 0.03 4.14
C ALA A 130 1.12 -0.28 3.78
N ILE A 131 1.40 -1.48 3.24
CA ILE A 131 2.74 -1.85 2.75
C ILE A 131 3.13 -0.97 1.54
N GLY A 132 2.21 -0.76 0.59
CA GLY A 132 2.44 0.13 -0.55
C GLY A 132 2.71 1.58 -0.12
N MET A 133 1.94 2.10 0.84
CA MET A 133 2.17 3.42 1.44
C MET A 133 3.56 3.52 2.07
N PHE A 134 4.00 2.47 2.78
CA PHE A 134 5.34 2.40 3.36
C PHE A 134 6.43 2.37 2.28
N GLY A 135 6.25 1.59 1.21
CA GLY A 135 7.16 1.61 0.05
C GLY A 135 7.29 3.01 -0.56
N SER A 136 6.19 3.72 -0.73
CA SER A 136 6.23 5.12 -1.19
C SER A 136 6.93 6.06 -0.21
N ALA A 137 6.75 5.85 1.10
CA ALA A 137 7.48 6.60 2.11
C ALA A 137 9.00 6.41 1.98
N ILE A 138 9.45 5.17 1.67
CA ILE A 138 10.87 4.87 1.40
C ILE A 138 11.34 5.59 0.12
N ALA A 139 10.56 5.55 -0.96
CA ALA A 139 10.92 6.25 -2.20
C ALA A 139 11.05 7.77 -1.99
N ILE A 140 10.16 8.36 -1.19
CA ILE A 140 10.24 9.77 -0.79
C ILE A 140 11.50 10.02 0.04
N TYR A 141 11.81 9.15 1.00
CA TYR A 141 13.03 9.24 1.79
C TYR A 141 14.29 9.21 0.91
N LEU A 142 14.38 8.27 -0.03
CA LEU A 142 15.47 8.21 -1.00
C LEU A 142 15.59 9.48 -1.85
N THR A 143 14.44 10.07 -2.25
CA THR A 143 14.41 11.36 -2.95
C THR A 143 15.02 12.48 -2.10
N LEU A 144 14.73 12.49 -0.80
CA LEU A 144 15.27 13.48 0.15
C LEU A 144 16.77 13.29 0.42
N LEU A 145 17.30 12.09 0.18
CA LEU A 145 18.74 11.82 0.20
C LEU A 145 19.47 12.25 -1.09
N GLY A 146 18.73 12.70 -2.10
CA GLY A 146 19.28 13.19 -3.36
C GLY A 146 19.18 12.21 -4.53
N ILE A 147 18.54 11.05 -4.37
CA ILE A 147 18.20 10.21 -5.53
C ILE A 147 17.15 10.94 -6.35
N GLU A 148 17.30 10.94 -7.67
CA GLU A 148 16.26 11.51 -8.53
C GLU A 148 14.95 10.74 -8.34
N ARG A 149 13.86 11.49 -8.34
CA ARG A 149 12.54 11.08 -7.88
C ARG A 149 11.98 9.88 -8.66
N ASN A 150 12.06 9.88 -9.98
CA ASN A 150 11.58 8.77 -10.80
C ASN A 150 12.40 7.50 -10.55
N PHE A 151 13.72 7.65 -10.38
CA PHE A 151 14.59 6.52 -10.05
C PHE A 151 14.36 5.98 -8.64
N ALA A 152 14.12 6.83 -7.64
CA ALA A 152 13.73 6.40 -6.30
C ALA A 152 12.41 5.61 -6.31
N PHE A 153 11.42 6.09 -7.07
CA PHE A 153 10.16 5.38 -7.28
C PHE A 153 10.37 4.01 -7.92
N LEU A 154 11.08 3.97 -9.06
CA LEU A 154 11.32 2.73 -9.79
C LEU A 154 12.12 1.74 -8.94
N ALA A 155 13.13 2.19 -8.21
CA ALA A 155 13.93 1.34 -7.33
C ALA A 155 13.08 0.64 -6.28
N VAL A 156 12.27 1.39 -5.50
CA VAL A 156 11.48 0.78 -4.42
C VAL A 156 10.33 -0.05 -4.95
N LEU A 157 9.69 0.37 -6.06
CA LEU A 157 8.62 -0.39 -6.69
C LEU A 157 9.14 -1.73 -7.21
N THR A 158 10.21 -1.72 -8.01
CA THR A 158 10.81 -2.94 -8.58
C THR A 158 11.40 -3.83 -7.51
N PHE A 159 12.01 -3.27 -6.46
CA PHE A 159 12.47 -4.04 -5.31
C PHE A 159 11.32 -4.78 -4.63
N GLY A 160 10.21 -4.09 -4.33
CA GLY A 160 9.02 -4.73 -3.73
C GLY A 160 8.44 -5.81 -4.65
N LEU A 161 8.29 -5.51 -5.93
CA LEU A 161 7.75 -6.46 -6.90
C LEU A 161 8.68 -7.65 -7.15
N ALA A 162 10.00 -7.52 -6.99
CA ALA A 162 10.97 -8.59 -7.27
C ALA A 162 10.78 -9.83 -6.39
N PHE A 163 10.24 -9.67 -5.19
CA PHE A 163 10.07 -10.78 -4.25
C PHE A 163 8.80 -11.59 -4.48
N VAL A 164 7.78 -11.03 -5.14
CA VAL A 164 6.56 -11.78 -5.44
C VAL A 164 6.83 -12.95 -6.40
N PRO A 165 7.59 -12.77 -7.50
CA PRO A 165 8.06 -13.86 -8.35
C PRO A 165 8.87 -14.92 -7.60
N ILE A 166 9.69 -14.56 -6.60
CA ILE A 166 10.44 -15.53 -5.78
C ILE A 166 9.49 -16.51 -5.07
N VAL A 167 8.42 -16.00 -4.46
CA VAL A 167 7.41 -16.81 -3.77
C VAL A 167 6.82 -17.88 -4.69
N TYR A 168 6.69 -17.56 -5.99
CA TYR A 168 6.12 -18.44 -7.00
C TYR A 168 7.17 -19.14 -7.88
N GLY A 169 8.45 -19.17 -7.47
CA GLY A 169 9.52 -19.88 -8.17
C GLY A 169 10.02 -19.25 -9.47
N GLN A 170 9.66 -17.99 -9.74
CA GLN A 170 9.96 -17.27 -10.98
C GLN A 170 11.28 -16.49 -10.88
N ALA A 171 12.40 -17.22 -10.88
CA ALA A 171 13.74 -16.66 -10.68
C ALA A 171 14.15 -15.66 -11.78
N MET A 172 13.78 -15.87 -13.04
CA MET A 172 14.14 -14.95 -14.14
C MET A 172 13.49 -13.57 -13.97
N LEU A 173 12.20 -13.52 -13.61
CA LEU A 173 11.48 -12.28 -13.37
C LEU A 173 12.01 -11.54 -12.14
N THR A 174 12.37 -12.30 -11.09
CA THR A 174 13.07 -11.77 -9.91
C THR A 174 14.36 -11.03 -10.31
N SER A 175 15.23 -11.71 -11.05
CA SER A 175 16.53 -11.16 -11.47
C SER A 175 16.37 -9.91 -12.33
N LEU A 176 15.37 -9.89 -13.23
CA LEU A 176 15.05 -8.71 -14.03
C LEU A 176 14.66 -7.52 -13.14
N LEU A 177 13.72 -7.72 -12.20
CA LEU A 177 13.23 -6.67 -11.31
C LEU A 177 14.34 -6.16 -10.36
N MET A 178 15.18 -7.06 -9.85
CA MET A 178 16.35 -6.68 -9.05
C MET A 178 17.38 -5.89 -9.87
N THR A 179 17.61 -6.27 -11.13
CA THR A 179 18.49 -5.52 -12.03
C THR A 179 17.96 -4.11 -12.26
N LEU A 180 16.66 -3.95 -12.54
CA LEU A 180 16.03 -2.64 -12.71
C LEU A 180 16.13 -1.80 -11.42
N CYS A 181 15.98 -2.40 -10.25
CA CYS A 181 16.17 -1.73 -8.97
C CYS A 181 17.60 -1.19 -8.83
N VAL A 182 18.61 -2.03 -9.05
CA VAL A 182 20.03 -1.65 -8.96
C VAL A 182 20.37 -0.56 -9.97
N LEU A 183 19.96 -0.72 -11.23
CA LEU A 183 20.19 0.29 -12.27
C LEU A 183 19.55 1.63 -11.91
N SER A 184 18.35 1.62 -11.32
CA SER A 184 17.68 2.84 -10.88
C SER A 184 18.49 3.58 -9.80
N LEU A 185 19.05 2.85 -8.83
CA LEU A 185 19.88 3.44 -7.77
C LEU A 185 21.25 3.93 -8.27
N LEU A 186 21.84 3.23 -9.25
CA LEU A 186 23.16 3.58 -9.79
C LEU A 186 23.13 4.73 -10.79
N TYR A 187 21.99 4.97 -11.45
CA TYR A 187 21.89 6.03 -12.47
C TYR A 187 22.13 7.43 -11.89
N ASN A 188 21.70 7.68 -10.65
CA ASN A 188 21.97 8.93 -9.97
C ASN A 188 22.30 8.69 -8.48
N PRO A 189 23.57 8.37 -8.17
CA PRO A 189 23.95 8.04 -6.81
C PRO A 189 23.81 9.28 -5.91
N PRO A 190 23.26 9.13 -4.68
CA PRO A 190 23.01 10.28 -3.83
C PRO A 190 24.30 11.01 -3.45
N HIS A 191 24.30 12.35 -3.56
CA HIS A 191 25.48 13.18 -3.35
C HIS A 191 25.88 13.33 -1.86
N HIS A 192 24.99 13.00 -0.92
CA HIS A 192 25.20 13.19 0.52
C HIS A 192 24.73 11.98 1.35
N ILE A 193 25.31 10.81 1.07
CA ILE A 193 25.06 9.60 1.86
C ILE A 193 26.08 9.53 3.01
N ASN A 194 25.59 9.35 4.23
CA ASN A 194 26.41 8.90 5.36
C ASN A 194 26.04 7.46 5.74
N ARG A 195 26.87 6.82 6.58
CA ARG A 195 26.64 5.43 7.03
C ARG A 195 25.27 5.24 7.68
N GLN A 196 24.79 6.23 8.44
CA GLN A 196 23.48 6.15 9.09
C GLN A 196 22.34 6.08 8.07
N ASN A 197 22.38 6.91 7.03
CA ASN A 197 21.37 6.94 5.98
C ASN A 197 21.29 5.59 5.24
N ILE A 198 22.44 4.95 5.01
CA ILE A 198 22.53 3.60 4.40
C ILE A 198 21.88 2.57 5.32
N CYS A 199 22.26 2.55 6.60
CA CYS A 199 21.70 1.62 7.57
C CYS A 199 20.17 1.79 7.69
N GLU A 200 19.68 3.02 7.75
CA GLU A 200 18.25 3.32 7.78
C GLU A 200 17.53 2.84 6.51
N ALA A 201 18.06 3.15 5.33
CA ALA A 201 17.49 2.69 4.05
C ALA A 201 17.44 1.16 4.00
N PHE A 202 18.52 0.49 4.42
CA PHE A 202 18.58 -0.97 4.47
C PHE A 202 17.54 -1.56 5.42
N ILE A 203 17.40 -1.00 6.63
CA ILE A 203 16.38 -1.44 7.60
C ILE A 203 14.97 -1.27 7.04
N PHE A 204 14.67 -0.12 6.41
CA PHE A 204 13.34 0.11 5.83
C PHE A 204 13.06 -0.82 4.65
N LEU A 205 14.03 -1.02 3.77
CA LEU A 205 13.92 -1.94 2.64
C LEU A 205 13.74 -3.39 3.12
N LEU A 206 14.47 -3.82 4.15
CA LEU A 206 14.31 -5.15 4.73
C LEU A 206 12.92 -5.34 5.35
N LEU A 207 12.46 -4.38 6.17
CA LEU A 207 11.11 -4.41 6.75
C LEU A 207 10.04 -4.44 5.66
N TYR A 208 10.21 -3.62 4.62
CA TYR A 208 9.32 -3.57 3.47
C TYR A 208 9.23 -4.94 2.77
N GLN A 209 10.36 -5.63 2.60
CA GLN A 209 10.36 -6.98 2.01
C GLN A 209 9.65 -8.01 2.86
N ILE A 210 9.88 -7.99 4.17
CA ILE A 210 9.16 -8.87 5.10
C ILE A 210 7.64 -8.66 4.94
N GLY A 211 7.20 -7.41 4.78
CA GLY A 211 5.80 -7.07 4.54
C GLY A 211 5.24 -7.60 3.23
N VAL A 212 5.96 -7.37 2.13
CA VAL A 212 5.58 -7.89 0.81
C VAL A 212 5.46 -9.41 0.89
N GLN A 213 6.49 -10.11 1.38
CA GLN A 213 6.48 -11.57 1.46
C GLN A 213 5.33 -12.10 2.34
N ALA A 214 5.04 -11.45 3.46
CA ALA A 214 3.96 -11.86 4.36
C ALA A 214 2.55 -11.75 3.73
N MET A 215 2.39 -10.93 2.69
CA MET A 215 1.11 -10.76 1.99
C MET A 215 0.91 -11.70 0.80
N PHE A 216 1.96 -12.35 0.31
CA PHE A 216 1.87 -13.28 -0.82
C PHE A 216 2.20 -14.70 -0.34
N PRO A 217 1.19 -15.51 0.02
CA PRO A 217 1.42 -16.88 0.46
C PRO A 217 1.83 -17.77 -0.72
N SER A 218 2.70 -18.75 -0.43
CA SER A 218 3.12 -19.78 -1.40
C SER A 218 2.01 -20.78 -1.72
N VAL A 219 1.03 -20.95 -0.83
CA VAL A 219 -0.16 -21.80 -1.03
C VAL A 219 -1.35 -20.92 -1.39
N ILE A 220 -1.82 -21.06 -2.63
CA ILE A 220 -2.87 -20.20 -3.20
C ILE A 220 -4.28 -20.77 -2.95
N PHE A 221 -4.42 -22.09 -2.78
CA PHE A 221 -5.70 -22.77 -2.61
C PHE A 221 -5.83 -23.37 -1.21
N HIS A 222 -6.95 -23.09 -0.53
CA HIS A 222 -7.34 -23.71 0.73
C HIS A 222 -8.75 -24.30 0.57
N GLY A 223 -8.83 -25.61 0.31
CA GLY A 223 -10.11 -26.28 0.03
C GLY A 223 -10.80 -25.70 -1.21
N HIS A 224 -12.01 -25.16 -1.04
CA HIS A 224 -12.80 -24.54 -2.12
C HIS A 224 -12.56 -23.03 -2.30
N ALA A 225 -11.65 -22.42 -1.53
CA ALA A 225 -11.37 -21.00 -1.58
C ALA A 225 -9.93 -20.73 -2.06
N ALA A 226 -9.75 -19.68 -2.87
CA ALA A 226 -8.45 -19.19 -3.30
C ALA A 226 -8.07 -17.92 -2.53
N VAL A 227 -6.78 -17.76 -2.24
CA VAL A 227 -6.24 -16.49 -1.73
C VAL A 227 -6.41 -15.43 -2.81
N ASN A 228 -6.95 -14.28 -2.44
CA ASN A 228 -7.29 -13.20 -3.36
C ASN A 228 -6.05 -12.38 -3.76
N ILE A 229 -5.12 -13.03 -4.46
CA ILE A 229 -3.89 -12.45 -5.00
C ILE A 229 -4.15 -11.14 -5.77
N PRO A 230 -5.17 -11.03 -6.65
CA PRO A 230 -5.49 -9.78 -7.32
C PRO A 230 -5.74 -8.62 -6.35
N SER A 231 -6.42 -8.87 -5.22
CA SER A 231 -6.69 -7.83 -4.23
C SER A 231 -5.46 -7.42 -3.43
N HIS A 232 -4.50 -8.33 -3.20
CA HIS A 232 -3.21 -7.96 -2.62
C HIS A 232 -2.44 -7.01 -3.53
N TYR A 233 -2.36 -7.31 -4.84
CA TYR A 233 -1.75 -6.43 -5.84
C TYR A 233 -2.49 -5.09 -5.96
N ALA A 234 -3.81 -5.11 -6.01
CA ALA A 234 -4.64 -3.92 -6.08
C ALA A 234 -4.43 -3.02 -4.87
N GLY A 235 -4.43 -3.60 -3.67
CA GLY A 235 -4.16 -2.91 -2.41
C GLY A 235 -2.77 -2.30 -2.39
N PHE A 236 -1.73 -3.10 -2.63
CA PHE A 236 -0.35 -2.65 -2.70
C PHE A 236 -0.16 -1.50 -3.71
N SER A 237 -0.69 -1.66 -4.92
CA SER A 237 -0.58 -0.65 -5.99
C SER A 237 -1.32 0.62 -5.62
N THR A 238 -2.50 0.53 -5.02
CA THR A 238 -3.24 1.71 -4.53
C THR A 238 -2.41 2.45 -3.49
N GLY A 239 -1.93 1.75 -2.47
CA GLY A 239 -1.12 2.32 -1.40
C GLY A 239 0.12 3.04 -1.94
N PHE A 240 0.83 2.42 -2.86
CA PHE A 240 2.04 2.97 -3.45
C PHE A 240 1.73 4.15 -4.40
N LEU A 241 0.95 3.92 -5.44
CA LEU A 241 0.72 4.90 -6.50
C LEU A 241 -0.03 6.14 -5.98
N THR A 242 -1.07 5.96 -5.16
CA THR A 242 -1.83 7.09 -4.60
C THR A 242 -0.95 7.96 -3.71
N THR A 243 -0.13 7.34 -2.85
CA THR A 243 0.78 8.07 -1.96
C THR A 243 1.82 8.85 -2.75
N TRP A 244 2.43 8.20 -3.75
CA TRP A 244 3.41 8.82 -4.62
C TRP A 244 2.82 9.99 -5.43
N ALA A 245 1.63 9.80 -6.01
CA ALA A 245 0.94 10.83 -6.77
C ALA A 245 0.62 12.07 -5.91
N LEU A 246 0.10 11.88 -4.70
CA LEU A 246 -0.21 12.98 -3.79
C LEU A 246 1.04 13.76 -3.34
N TYR A 247 2.15 13.05 -3.12
CA TYR A 247 3.43 13.70 -2.83
C TYR A 247 3.91 14.57 -4.01
N ASN A 248 3.84 14.05 -5.23
CA ASN A 248 4.24 14.77 -6.43
C ASN A 248 3.35 15.98 -6.71
N TRP A 249 2.03 15.80 -6.62
CA TRP A 249 1.07 16.88 -6.78
C TRP A 249 1.36 18.03 -5.81
N LYS A 250 1.63 17.73 -4.53
CA LYS A 250 2.00 18.74 -3.53
C LYS A 250 3.27 19.51 -3.92
N LEU A 251 4.27 18.84 -4.48
CA LEU A 251 5.51 19.49 -4.94
C LEU A 251 5.26 20.42 -6.12
N GLU A 252 4.46 19.98 -7.09
CA GLU A 252 4.12 20.76 -8.28
C GLU A 252 3.30 22.00 -7.95
N SER A 253 2.29 21.87 -7.08
CA SER A 253 1.50 23.03 -6.62
C SER A 253 2.36 24.08 -5.90
N ARG A 254 3.38 23.65 -5.14
CA ARG A 254 4.33 24.58 -4.49
C ARG A 254 5.20 25.32 -5.50
N LYS A 255 5.67 24.63 -6.54
CA LYS A 255 6.46 25.25 -7.63
C LYS A 255 5.64 26.30 -8.37
N GLN A 256 4.39 25.98 -8.72
CA GLN A 256 3.48 26.92 -9.41
C GLN A 256 3.22 28.17 -8.57
N GLY A 257 2.84 28.02 -7.31
CA GLY A 257 2.61 29.18 -6.43
C GLY A 257 3.85 30.06 -6.23
N SER A 258 5.06 29.48 -6.21
CA SER A 258 6.31 30.26 -6.15
C SER A 258 6.64 30.99 -7.46
N ALA A 259 6.27 30.43 -8.61
CA ALA A 259 6.45 31.06 -9.92
C ALA A 259 5.48 32.25 -10.09
N GLU A 260 4.22 32.08 -9.68
CA GLU A 260 3.21 33.14 -9.68
C GLU A 260 3.59 34.31 -8.78
N LEU A 261 4.10 34.04 -7.56
CA LEU A 261 4.57 35.08 -6.64
C LEU A 261 5.85 35.78 -7.09
N SER A 262 6.67 35.14 -7.94
CA SER A 262 7.93 35.71 -8.44
C SER A 262 7.78 36.45 -9.78
N GLY A 263 6.58 36.47 -10.37
CA GLY A 263 6.28 37.17 -11.63
C GLY A 263 7.07 36.66 -12.84
N LYS A 264 7.76 35.52 -12.73
CA LYS A 264 8.53 34.92 -13.82
C LYS A 264 7.69 33.82 -14.50
N PRO A 265 7.43 33.91 -15.82
CA PRO A 265 6.69 32.88 -16.51
C PRO A 265 7.45 31.55 -16.48
N TRP A 266 6.68 30.47 -16.40
CA TRP A 266 7.16 29.09 -16.40
C TRP A 266 7.92 28.80 -17.72
N VAL A 267 9.22 28.56 -17.65
CA VAL A 267 9.99 28.05 -18.80
C VAL A 267 10.14 26.54 -18.60
N SER A 268 9.34 25.75 -19.32
CA SER A 268 9.52 24.32 -19.41
C SER A 268 10.85 24.01 -20.11
N LYS A 269 11.70 23.20 -19.47
CA LYS A 269 12.76 22.45 -20.16
C LYS A 269 12.30 21.00 -20.31
#